data_AF-A0A950G1W9-F1
#
_entry.id   AF-A0A950G1W9-F1
#
_cell.length_a   1.000
_cell.length_b   1.000
_cell.length_c   1.000
_cell.angle_alpha   90.00
_cell.angle_beta   90.00
_cell.angle_gamma   90.00
#
_symmetry.space_group_name_H-M   'P 1'
#
loop_
_entity.id
_entity.type
_entity.pdbx_description
1 polymer ?
#
loop_
_entity_poly.entity_id
_entity_poly.type
_entity_poly.pdbx_seq_one_letter_code
_entity_poly.pdbx_strand_id
1 'polypeptide(L)'
;MASRFSGKLVLADAGVETLILLQHVFLISVLYFACVSMTKRPLLRIVIAGLFACTPWLYAFANCVGSEAYSNVFVVLTAIYGWRSVRNRDLNPREFLCWLGALAGAILSRHINTVLVLLLPGTMLLAFLIERVASAFDGRHILLQWKRLISLSGLSFLTIIACQLLTIALCGIYKVPFRSRIGYVFQWRLDYLGSLSADKRNARLERVANKLNDPSVRYAVQQVESALGGKPGWQPELLSQAIYSWFESHTHGSFGQRSAAMDARLNAVAGEFLWSGDRALYQQIGRDFIASMQFTAPDITKEPFLATDWLNDFLSNPIFQSVKPLKTFQERSGSSTDQFARSPYCQLWHGVPLWTIGL
;
A
#
# COMPACT_ATOMS: atom_id res chain seq x y z
N MET A 1 -21.79 17.23 24.70
CA MET A 1 -21.00 18.16 23.85
C MET A 1 -20.77 17.62 22.42
N ALA A 2 -21.60 16.70 21.93
CA ALA A 2 -21.47 16.06 20.61
C ALA A 2 -22.69 16.32 19.70
N SER A 3 -23.40 17.44 19.89
CA SER A 3 -24.56 17.83 19.08
C SER A 3 -24.30 19.02 18.14
N ARG A 4 -23.06 19.54 18.09
CA ARG A 4 -22.67 20.66 17.20
C ARG A 4 -22.02 20.26 15.86
N PHE A 5 -21.77 18.97 15.63
CA PHE A 5 -21.25 18.46 14.35
C PHE A 5 -22.33 17.73 13.52
N SER A 6 -23.59 18.18 13.63
CA SER A 6 -24.71 17.72 12.79
C SER A 6 -24.96 18.63 11.57
N GLY A 7 -24.02 19.52 11.23
CA GLY A 7 -23.94 20.02 9.87
C GLY A 7 -23.33 18.91 9.02
N LYS A 8 -23.99 18.48 7.93
CA LYS A 8 -23.36 17.63 6.93
C LYS A 8 -22.04 18.32 6.55
N LEU A 9 -20.90 17.79 7.00
CA LEU A 9 -19.58 18.26 6.61
C LEU A 9 -19.46 17.98 5.11
N VAL A 10 -19.82 18.98 4.30
CA VAL A 10 -19.60 18.95 2.87
C VAL A 10 -18.11 19.18 2.67
N LEU A 11 -17.46 18.26 1.98
CA LEU A 11 -16.06 18.41 1.61
C LEU A 11 -15.96 19.64 0.69
N ALA A 12 -15.17 20.64 1.10
CA ALA A 12 -15.04 21.89 0.37
C ALA A 12 -13.75 21.92 -0.45
N ASP A 13 -13.78 22.54 -1.62
CA ASP A 13 -12.61 22.67 -2.51
C ASP A 13 -11.41 23.30 -1.79
N ALA A 14 -11.64 24.37 -1.03
CA ALA A 14 -10.60 25.03 -0.25
C ALA A 14 -9.90 24.08 0.75
N GLY A 15 -10.65 23.12 1.31
CA GLY A 15 -10.10 22.10 2.21
C GLY A 15 -9.21 21.11 1.47
N VAL A 16 -9.64 20.69 0.27
CA VAL A 16 -8.86 19.79 -0.62
C VAL A 16 -7.60 20.50 -1.12
N GLU A 17 -7.70 21.74 -1.59
CA GLU A 17 -6.57 22.55 -2.03
C GLU A 17 -5.56 22.79 -0.91
N THR A 18 -6.04 23.12 0.30
CA THR A 18 -5.17 23.29 1.48
C THR A 18 -4.45 21.99 1.84
N LEU A 19 -5.16 20.85 1.76
CA LEU A 19 -4.58 19.54 2.01
C LEU A 19 -3.45 19.23 1.02
N ILE A 20 -3.68 19.44 -0.28
CA ILE A 20 -2.70 19.23 -1.35
C ILE A 20 -1.49 20.17 -1.15
N LEU A 21 -1.73 21.44 -0.82
CA LEU A 21 -0.65 22.38 -0.52
C LEU A 21 0.23 21.89 0.64
N LEU A 22 -0.39 21.44 1.74
CA LEU A 22 0.34 20.91 2.89
C LEU A 22 1.11 19.62 2.55
N GLN A 23 0.56 18.75 1.70
CA GLN A 23 1.24 17.56 1.19
C GLN A 23 2.49 17.93 0.40
N HIS A 24 2.41 18.93 -0.49
CA HIS A 24 3.56 19.42 -1.26
C HIS A 24 4.62 20.07 -0.38
N VAL A 25 4.22 20.93 0.57
CA VAL A 25 5.16 21.55 1.52
C VAL A 25 5.89 20.47 2.33
N PHE A 26 5.18 19.43 2.78
CA PHE A 26 5.78 18.32 3.51
C PHE A 26 6.74 17.52 2.62
N LEU A 27 6.33 17.17 1.40
CA LEU A 27 7.17 16.46 0.43
C LEU A 27 8.46 17.26 0.13
N ILE A 28 8.35 18.53 -0.27
CA ILE A 28 9.49 19.38 -0.61
C ILE A 28 10.45 19.49 0.58
N SER A 29 9.93 19.68 1.80
CA SER A 29 10.74 19.76 3.01
C SER A 29 11.55 18.49 3.25
N VAL A 30 10.94 17.32 3.03
CA VAL A 30 11.60 16.03 3.18
C VAL A 30 12.62 15.77 2.07
N LEU A 31 12.32 16.10 0.82
CA LEU A 31 13.25 15.98 -0.30
C LEU A 31 14.47 16.90 -0.12
N TYR A 32 14.26 18.13 0.36
CA TYR A 32 15.34 19.03 0.73
C TYR A 32 16.21 18.44 1.85
N PHE A 33 15.58 17.92 2.91
CA PHE A 33 16.28 17.24 3.99
C PHE A 33 17.07 16.02 3.50
N ALA A 34 16.54 15.26 2.53
CA ALA A 34 17.21 14.16 1.86
C ALA A 34 18.52 14.62 1.20
N CYS A 35 18.42 15.63 0.34
CA CYS A 35 19.55 16.18 -0.41
C CYS A 35 20.67 16.65 0.52
N VAL A 36 20.31 17.36 1.60
CA VAL A 36 21.29 17.89 2.57
C VAL A 36 21.90 16.78 3.43
N SER A 37 21.13 15.74 3.78
CA SER A 37 21.58 14.64 4.63
C SER A 37 22.45 13.62 3.91
N MET A 38 22.19 13.35 2.62
CA MET A 38 22.93 12.33 1.86
C MET A 38 24.36 12.77 1.53
N THR A 39 24.57 14.06 1.20
CA THR A 39 25.88 14.56 0.78
C THR A 39 26.18 15.98 1.25
N LYS A 40 27.46 16.26 1.48
CA LYS A 40 27.98 17.60 1.79
C LYS A 40 28.38 18.39 0.53
N ARG A 41 28.56 17.72 -0.63
CA ARG A 41 29.04 18.35 -1.87
C ARG A 41 27.88 19.02 -2.61
N PRO A 42 27.95 20.32 -2.95
CA PRO A 42 26.84 21.05 -3.54
C PRO A 42 26.41 20.50 -4.91
N LEU A 43 27.37 20.14 -5.77
CA LEU A 43 27.08 19.54 -7.08
C LEU A 43 26.29 18.22 -6.95
N LEU A 44 26.68 17.36 -6.00
CA LEU A 44 25.94 16.12 -5.76
C LEU A 44 24.54 16.36 -5.20
N ARG A 45 24.32 17.45 -4.45
CA ARG A 45 22.97 17.83 -4.01
C ARG A 45 22.09 18.22 -5.19
N ILE A 46 22.64 18.94 -6.17
CA ILE A 46 21.92 19.31 -7.39
C ILE A 46 21.57 18.05 -8.18
N VAL A 47 22.50 17.10 -8.31
CA VAL A 47 22.23 15.81 -8.98
C VAL A 47 21.12 15.04 -8.27
N ILE A 48 21.18 14.89 -6.95
CA ILE A 48 20.14 14.19 -6.16
C ILE A 48 18.79 14.92 -6.26
N ALA A 49 18.79 16.25 -6.17
CA ALA A 49 17.58 17.05 -6.35
C ALA A 49 17.00 16.89 -7.76
N GLY A 50 17.85 16.82 -8.78
CA GLY A 50 17.46 16.51 -10.16
C GLY A 50 16.83 15.13 -10.29
N LEU A 51 17.41 14.10 -9.66
CA LEU A 51 16.81 12.77 -9.60
C LEU A 51 15.42 12.80 -8.96
N PHE A 52 15.28 13.46 -7.81
CA PHE A 52 13.97 13.61 -7.15
C PHE A 52 12.98 14.42 -8.00
N ALA A 53 13.40 15.51 -8.65
CA ALA A 53 12.55 16.29 -9.55
C ALA A 53 12.11 15.46 -10.76
N CYS A 54 12.95 14.55 -11.23
CA CYS A 54 12.65 13.60 -12.30
C CYS A 54 11.87 12.37 -11.81
N THR A 55 11.15 12.43 -10.69
CA THR A 55 10.35 11.30 -10.17
C THR A 55 8.84 11.59 -10.21
N PRO A 56 8.16 11.36 -11.35
CA PRO A 56 6.79 11.83 -11.55
C PRO A 56 5.79 11.27 -10.54
N TRP A 57 5.96 10.01 -10.11
CA TRP A 57 5.03 9.37 -9.18
C TRP A 57 4.99 10.07 -7.81
N LEU A 58 6.11 10.62 -7.32
CA LEU A 58 6.14 11.33 -6.04
C LEU A 58 5.20 12.54 -6.07
N TYR A 59 5.24 13.30 -7.16
CA TYR A 59 4.42 14.49 -7.33
C TYR A 59 2.99 14.16 -7.74
N ALA A 60 2.77 13.12 -8.53
CA ALA A 60 1.42 12.66 -8.87
C ALA A 60 0.66 12.27 -7.60
N PHE A 61 1.24 11.42 -6.74
CA PHE A 61 0.60 11.05 -5.48
C PHE A 61 0.45 12.22 -4.51
N ALA A 62 1.38 13.18 -4.49
CA ALA A 62 1.25 14.39 -3.66
C ALA A 62 0.13 15.34 -4.12
N ASN A 63 -0.35 15.21 -5.36
CA ASN A 63 -1.55 15.91 -5.85
C ASN A 63 -2.85 15.16 -5.54
N CYS A 64 -2.78 14.04 -4.83
CA CYS A 64 -3.94 13.19 -4.57
C CYS A 64 -4.33 13.17 -3.10
N VAL A 65 -5.63 13.11 -2.86
CA VAL A 65 -6.19 12.86 -1.54
C VAL A 65 -6.16 11.36 -1.27
N GLY A 66 -4.97 10.84 -0.98
CA GLY A 66 -4.71 9.42 -0.74
C GLY A 66 -3.68 9.20 0.35
N SER A 67 -3.66 7.98 0.88
CA SER A 67 -2.66 7.55 1.87
C SER A 67 -1.23 7.54 1.32
N GLU A 68 -1.12 7.39 -0.01
CA GLU A 68 0.10 7.33 -0.80
C GLU A 68 0.89 8.63 -0.72
N ALA A 69 0.21 9.78 -0.67
CA ALA A 69 0.82 11.10 -0.55
C ALA A 69 1.72 11.19 0.68
N TYR A 70 1.21 10.77 1.85
CA TYR A 70 1.98 10.75 3.10
C TYR A 70 2.93 9.57 3.19
N SER A 71 2.51 8.40 2.71
CA SER A 71 3.33 7.19 2.68
C SER A 71 4.68 7.43 2.01
N ASN A 72 4.71 8.06 0.83
CA ASN A 72 5.95 8.30 0.09
C ASN A 72 6.92 9.18 0.89
N VAL A 73 6.41 10.23 1.53
CA VAL A 73 7.21 11.13 2.35
C VAL A 73 7.82 10.40 3.55
N PHE A 74 7.03 9.59 4.25
CA PHE A 74 7.53 8.81 5.38
C PHE A 74 8.50 7.72 4.96
N VAL A 75 8.29 7.04 3.82
CA VAL A 75 9.25 6.07 3.25
C VAL A 75 10.60 6.73 3.01
N VAL A 76 10.61 7.91 2.39
CA VAL A 76 11.84 8.68 2.14
C VAL A 76 12.51 9.07 3.47
N LEU A 77 11.76 9.55 4.47
CA LEU A 77 12.31 9.83 5.80
C LEU A 77 12.91 8.58 6.47
N THR A 78 12.21 7.45 6.42
CA THR A 78 12.70 6.16 6.95
C THR A 78 14.01 5.76 6.26
N ALA A 79 14.11 5.92 4.94
CA ALA A 79 15.34 5.66 4.19
C ALA A 79 16.49 6.59 4.60
N ILE A 80 16.25 7.90 4.72
CA ILE A 80 17.28 8.89 5.08
C ILE A 80 17.79 8.68 6.51
N TYR A 81 16.89 8.54 7.49
CA TYR A 81 17.29 8.28 8.87
C TYR A 81 17.94 6.90 9.03
N GLY A 82 17.50 5.90 8.26
CA GLY A 82 18.13 4.59 8.18
C GLY A 82 19.56 4.70 7.66
N TRP A 83 19.76 5.42 6.55
CA TRP A 83 21.08 5.72 5.98
C TRP A 83 22.01 6.40 6.99
N ARG A 84 21.54 7.42 7.70
CA ARG A 84 22.32 8.10 8.76
C ARG A 84 22.70 7.14 9.88
N SER A 85 21.77 6.26 10.28
CA SER A 85 21.98 5.27 11.34
C SER A 85 23.01 4.21 10.96
N VAL A 86 23.11 3.83 9.68
CA VAL A 86 24.13 2.89 9.18
C VAL A 86 25.47 3.58 9.00
N ARG A 87 25.48 4.83 8.51
CA ARG A 87 26.71 5.59 8.24
C ARG A 87 27.46 5.98 9.52
N ASN A 88 26.73 6.28 10.59
CA ASN A 88 27.33 6.67 11.86
C ASN A 88 27.74 5.42 12.65
N ARG A 89 28.98 5.41 13.18
CA ARG A 89 29.48 4.31 14.02
C ARG A 89 28.59 4.10 15.24
N ASP A 90 28.19 5.19 15.89
CA ASP A 90 27.30 5.18 17.03
C ASP A 90 25.86 5.53 16.65
N LEU A 91 24.89 4.84 17.25
CA LEU A 91 23.48 5.18 17.11
C LEU A 91 23.18 6.46 17.88
N ASN A 92 22.85 7.53 17.17
CA ASN A 92 22.30 8.72 17.80
C ASN A 92 20.84 8.43 18.24
N PRO A 93 20.52 8.46 19.55
CA PRO A 93 19.18 8.15 20.04
C PRO A 93 18.09 9.03 19.42
N ARG A 94 18.39 10.31 19.16
CA ARG A 94 17.44 11.24 18.55
C ARG A 94 17.14 10.87 17.10
N GLU A 95 18.17 10.58 16.31
CA GLU A 95 17.99 10.16 14.92
C GLU A 95 17.25 8.83 14.83
N PHE A 96 17.53 7.92 15.76
CA PHE A 96 16.85 6.64 15.87
C PHE A 96 15.37 6.81 16.25
N LEU A 97 15.03 7.70 17.19
CA LEU A 97 13.63 8.04 17.49
C LEU A 97 12.93 8.67 16.29
N CYS A 98 13.59 9.55 15.54
CA CYS A 98 13.05 10.09 14.29
C CYS A 98 12.84 8.99 13.24
N TRP A 99 13.74 8.00 13.16
CA TRP A 99 13.58 6.84 12.29
C TRP A 99 12.35 6.01 12.67
N LEU A 100 12.18 5.68 13.95
CA LEU A 100 11.00 4.96 14.45
C LEU A 100 9.70 5.74 14.20
N GLY A 101 9.73 7.06 14.41
CA GLY A 101 8.59 7.93 14.12
C GLY A 101 8.23 7.96 12.63
N ALA A 102 9.22 8.05 11.74
CA ALA A 102 9.02 7.98 10.30
C ALA A 102 8.48 6.61 9.87
N LEU A 103 9.06 5.52 10.41
CA LEU A 103 8.60 4.16 10.16
C LEU A 103 7.14 3.96 10.62
N ALA A 104 6.79 4.44 11.81
CA ALA A 104 5.43 4.41 12.31
C ALA A 104 4.49 5.21 11.39
N GLY A 105 4.90 6.41 10.96
CA GLY A 105 4.15 7.23 10.00
C GLY A 105 3.92 6.50 8.67
N ALA A 106 4.93 5.79 8.16
CA ALA A 106 4.82 4.98 6.95
C ALA A 106 3.82 3.82 7.13
N ILE A 107 3.94 3.06 8.23
CA ILE A 107 3.06 1.90 8.53
C ILE A 107 1.61 2.35 8.74
N LEU A 108 1.40 3.43 9.50
CA LEU A 108 0.07 4.00 9.76
C LEU A 108 -0.57 4.58 8.49
N SER A 109 0.23 5.08 7.56
CA SER A 109 -0.26 5.52 6.25
C SER A 109 -0.65 4.31 5.39
N ARG A 110 0.22 3.31 5.28
CA ARG A 110 -0.06 2.07 4.53
C ARG A 110 0.57 0.86 5.21
N HIS A 111 -0.24 -0.14 5.53
CA HIS A 111 0.22 -1.38 6.15
C HIS A 111 1.28 -2.13 5.33
N ILE A 112 1.30 -1.99 3.99
CA ILE A 112 2.34 -2.61 3.15
C ILE A 112 3.75 -2.14 3.51
N ASN A 113 3.89 -0.92 4.06
CA ASN A 113 5.16 -0.38 4.54
C ASN A 113 5.70 -1.11 5.78
N THR A 114 4.96 -2.07 6.34
CA THR A 114 5.49 -2.99 7.35
C THR A 114 6.76 -3.69 6.87
N VAL A 115 6.94 -3.90 5.56
CA VAL A 115 8.17 -4.46 5.00
C VAL A 115 9.41 -3.59 5.29
N LEU A 116 9.25 -2.28 5.49
CA LEU A 116 10.34 -1.36 5.80
C LEU A 116 10.99 -1.64 7.16
N VAL A 117 10.31 -2.36 8.06
CA VAL A 117 10.86 -2.86 9.33
C VAL A 117 12.11 -3.72 9.09
N LEU A 118 12.20 -4.38 7.94
CA LEU A 118 13.32 -5.20 7.54
C LEU A 118 14.46 -4.39 6.90
N LEU A 119 14.23 -3.13 6.52
CA LEU A 119 15.20 -2.32 5.78
C LEU A 119 16.48 -2.07 6.59
N LEU A 120 16.35 -1.55 7.80
CA LEU A 120 17.51 -1.24 8.65
C LEU A 120 18.23 -2.52 9.14
N PRO A 121 17.53 -3.54 9.67
CA PRO A 121 18.17 -4.81 10.00
C PRO A 121 18.84 -5.47 8.80
N GLY A 122 18.18 -5.48 7.63
CA GLY A 122 18.70 -6.09 6.40
C GLY A 122 19.94 -5.37 5.88
N THR A 123 19.95 -4.04 5.87
CA THR A 123 21.14 -3.26 5.45
C THR A 123 22.31 -3.44 6.41
N MET A 124 22.06 -3.52 7.72
CA MET A 124 23.10 -3.82 8.70
C MET A 124 23.64 -5.24 8.58
N LEU A 125 22.76 -6.22 8.35
CA LEU A 125 23.17 -7.60 8.09
C LEU A 125 24.03 -7.68 6.82
N LEU A 126 23.63 -6.99 5.76
CA LEU A 126 24.40 -6.95 4.51
C LEU A 126 25.77 -6.29 4.72
N ALA A 127 25.83 -5.14 5.40
CA ALA A 127 27.08 -4.48 5.74
C ALA A 127 28.00 -5.40 6.56
N PHE A 128 27.44 -6.10 7.55
CA PHE A 128 28.15 -7.10 8.34
C PHE A 128 28.69 -8.25 7.49
N LEU A 129 27.90 -8.78 6.54
CA LEU A 129 28.33 -9.85 5.64
C LEU A 129 29.47 -9.39 4.71
N ILE A 130 29.38 -8.17 4.16
CA ILE A 130 30.43 -7.58 3.33
C ILE A 130 31.73 -7.42 4.13
N GLU A 131 31.63 -6.86 5.35
CA GLU A 131 32.74 -6.71 6.28
C GLU A 131 33.37 -8.06 6.66
N ARG A 132 32.57 -9.11 6.82
CA ARG A 132 33.03 -10.47 7.12
C ARG A 132 33.82 -11.09 5.97
N VAL A 133 33.36 -10.92 4.73
CA VAL A 133 34.06 -11.41 3.53
C VAL A 133 35.37 -10.64 3.32
N ALA A 134 35.42 -9.36 3.67
CA ALA A 134 36.62 -8.52 3.59
C ALA A 134 37.71 -8.82 4.64
N SER A 135 37.44 -9.72 5.61
CA SER A 135 38.37 -10.28 6.62
C SER A 135 38.77 -9.40 7.82
N ALA A 136 39.04 -10.12 8.92
CA ALA A 136 39.66 -9.73 10.21
C ALA A 136 38.84 -8.83 11.16
N PHE A 137 37.74 -9.37 11.72
CA PHE A 137 37.07 -8.75 12.87
C PHE A 137 37.34 -9.47 14.18
N ASP A 138 37.66 -8.69 15.20
CA ASP A 138 37.71 -9.07 16.61
C ASP A 138 36.33 -9.55 17.09
N GLY A 139 36.30 -10.67 17.83
CA GLY A 139 35.07 -11.32 18.31
C GLY A 139 34.16 -10.40 19.12
N ARG A 140 34.72 -9.37 19.78
CA ARG A 140 33.95 -8.36 20.53
C ARG A 140 33.14 -7.43 19.62
N HIS A 141 33.68 -7.04 18.47
CA HIS A 141 32.98 -6.17 17.52
C HIS A 141 31.76 -6.89 16.91
N ILE A 142 31.94 -8.16 16.59
CA ILE A 142 30.89 -9.04 16.08
C ILE A 142 29.74 -9.13 17.08
N LEU A 143 30.02 -9.40 18.35
CA LEU A 143 28.98 -9.56 19.38
C LEU A 143 28.19 -8.26 19.62
N LEU A 144 28.86 -7.10 19.54
CA LEU A 144 28.21 -5.78 19.63
C LEU A 144 27.30 -5.52 18.42
N GLN A 145 27.73 -5.83 17.20
CA GLN A 145 26.92 -5.71 16.00
C GLN A 145 25.69 -6.62 16.03
N TRP A 146 25.83 -7.87 16.52
CA TRP A 146 24.69 -8.78 16.68
C TRP A 146 23.69 -8.29 17.73
N LYS A 147 24.14 -7.84 18.90
CA LYS A 147 23.26 -7.24 19.91
C LYS A 147 22.51 -6.04 19.33
N ARG A 148 23.20 -5.18 18.58
CA ARG A 148 22.58 -4.03 17.91
C ARG A 148 21.53 -4.47 16.88
N LEU A 149 21.85 -5.46 16.04
CA LEU A 149 20.92 -6.00 15.04
C LEU A 149 19.66 -6.57 15.70
N ILE A 150 19.80 -7.36 16.76
CA ILE A 150 18.67 -7.96 17.49
C ILE A 150 17.82 -6.86 18.14
N SER A 151 18.43 -5.90 18.84
CA SER A 151 17.72 -4.80 19.47
C SER A 151 16.96 -3.95 18.46
N LEU A 152 17.59 -3.62 17.32
CA LEU A 152 16.95 -2.86 16.25
C LEU A 152 15.80 -3.63 15.61
N SER A 153 16.00 -4.93 15.35
CA SER A 153 14.94 -5.79 14.83
C SER A 153 13.75 -5.86 15.78
N GLY A 154 14.01 -6.03 17.09
CA GLY A 154 13.00 -6.04 18.13
C GLY A 154 12.21 -4.74 18.20
N LEU A 155 12.89 -3.59 18.24
CA LEU A 155 12.23 -2.28 18.28
C LEU A 155 11.42 -1.98 17.01
N SER A 156 11.94 -2.39 15.85
CA SER A 156 11.23 -2.24 14.58
C SER A 156 9.95 -3.11 14.58
N PHE A 157 10.00 -4.33 15.11
CA PHE A 157 8.82 -5.19 15.25
C PHE A 157 7.81 -4.64 16.26
N LEU A 158 8.29 -4.13 17.40
CA LEU A 158 7.44 -3.43 18.39
C LEU A 158 6.72 -2.24 17.77
N THR A 159 7.31 -1.57 16.78
CA THR A 159 6.67 -0.47 16.04
C THR A 159 5.44 -0.94 15.28
N ILE A 160 5.47 -2.15 14.69
CA ILE A 160 4.30 -2.75 14.03
C ILE A 160 3.17 -2.93 15.05
N ILE A 161 3.48 -3.53 16.20
CA ILE A 161 2.50 -3.79 17.26
C ILE A 161 1.91 -2.47 17.77
N ALA A 162 2.76 -1.46 18.01
CA ALA A 162 2.31 -0.14 18.45
C ALA A 162 1.37 0.53 17.42
N CYS A 163 1.71 0.48 16.13
CA CYS A 163 0.86 1.03 15.06
C CYS A 163 -0.49 0.29 14.97
N GLN A 164 -0.48 -1.03 15.15
CA GLN A 164 -1.68 -1.85 15.15
C GLN A 164 -2.59 -1.51 16.34
N LEU A 165 -2.03 -1.41 17.55
CA LEU A 165 -2.77 -1.02 18.75
C LEU A 165 -3.32 0.41 18.62
N LEU A 166 -2.54 1.34 18.09
CA LEU A 166 -2.99 2.70 17.83
C LEU A 166 -4.16 2.72 16.85
N THR A 167 -4.09 1.93 15.77
CA THR A 167 -5.18 1.80 14.80
C THR A 167 -6.46 1.28 15.46
N ILE A 168 -6.35 0.22 16.28
CA ILE A 168 -7.49 -0.33 17.04
C ILE A 168 -8.07 0.72 18.00
N ALA A 169 -7.21 1.45 18.72
CA ALA A 169 -7.63 2.50 19.64
C ALA A 169 -8.36 3.63 18.92
N LEU A 170 -7.82 4.12 17.80
CA LEU A 170 -8.47 5.14 16.97
C LEU A 170 -9.81 4.65 16.41
N CYS A 171 -9.88 3.40 15.92
CA CYS A 171 -11.14 2.77 15.53
C CYS A 171 -12.17 2.78 16.67
N GLY A 172 -11.75 2.43 17.89
CA GLY A 172 -12.60 2.48 19.08
C GLY A 172 -13.10 3.89 19.41
N ILE A 173 -12.20 4.89 19.38
CA ILE A 173 -12.52 6.30 19.65
C ILE A 173 -13.54 6.84 18.63
N TYR A 174 -13.33 6.56 17.34
CA TYR A 174 -14.19 7.02 16.25
C TYR A 174 -15.40 6.10 15.99
N LYS A 175 -15.59 5.04 16.81
CA LYS A 175 -16.67 4.06 16.67
C LYS A 175 -16.73 3.42 15.27
N VAL A 176 -15.56 3.29 14.63
CA VAL A 176 -15.42 2.59 13.35
C VAL A 176 -14.97 1.16 13.67
N PRO A 177 -15.65 0.11 13.16
CA PRO A 177 -15.23 -1.25 13.41
C PRO A 177 -13.84 -1.48 12.80
N PHE A 178 -12.90 -1.90 13.64
CA PHE A 178 -11.60 -2.35 13.17
C PHE A 178 -11.78 -3.57 12.25
N ARG A 179 -11.22 -3.52 11.04
CA ARG A 179 -11.32 -4.60 10.06
C ARG A 179 -10.05 -4.70 9.22
N SER A 180 -9.59 -5.93 9.01
CA SER A 180 -8.51 -6.22 8.06
C SER A 180 -9.07 -6.31 6.65
N ARG A 181 -8.39 -5.69 5.68
CA ARG A 181 -8.74 -5.74 4.25
C ARG A 181 -7.76 -6.59 3.43
N ILE A 182 -6.99 -7.46 4.08
CA ILE A 182 -6.02 -8.33 3.41
C ILE A 182 -6.71 -9.19 2.36
N GLY A 183 -7.87 -9.76 2.68
CA GLY A 183 -8.65 -10.62 1.79
C GLY A 183 -9.14 -9.88 0.55
N TYR A 184 -9.56 -8.62 0.70
CA TYR A 184 -9.96 -7.78 -0.42
C TYR A 184 -8.78 -7.54 -1.38
N VAL A 185 -7.60 -7.23 -0.86
CA VAL A 185 -6.39 -7.07 -1.70
C VAL A 185 -5.94 -8.41 -2.29
N PHE A 186 -6.08 -9.51 -1.54
CA PHE A 186 -5.73 -10.85 -1.98
C PHE A 186 -6.59 -11.32 -3.16
N GLN A 187 -7.81 -10.80 -3.34
CA GLN A 187 -8.68 -11.21 -4.45
C GLN A 187 -7.98 -11.10 -5.81
N TRP A 188 -7.15 -10.07 -6.03
CA TRP A 188 -6.37 -9.90 -7.26
C TRP A 188 -5.38 -11.05 -7.50
N ARG A 189 -4.90 -11.70 -6.43
CA ARG A 189 -4.09 -12.91 -6.54
C ARG A 189 -4.88 -14.13 -6.97
N LEU A 190 -6.21 -14.06 -7.04
CA LEU A 190 -7.05 -15.12 -7.60
C LEU A 190 -7.11 -15.08 -9.12
N ASP A 191 -6.53 -14.07 -9.80
CA ASP A 191 -6.46 -14.03 -11.26
C ASP A 191 -5.82 -15.27 -11.89
N TYR A 192 -4.89 -15.92 -11.19
CA TYR A 192 -4.31 -17.18 -11.65
C TYR A 192 -5.36 -18.27 -11.89
N LEU A 193 -6.51 -18.24 -11.18
CA LEU A 193 -7.60 -19.18 -11.38
C LEU A 193 -8.20 -19.08 -12.78
N GLY A 194 -8.16 -17.89 -13.39
CA GLY A 194 -8.57 -17.68 -14.78
C GLY A 194 -7.70 -18.43 -15.79
N SER A 195 -6.44 -18.73 -15.45
CA SER A 195 -5.52 -19.51 -16.29
C SER A 195 -5.69 -21.02 -16.17
N LEU A 196 -6.49 -21.51 -15.21
CA LEU A 196 -6.70 -22.92 -14.96
C LEU A 196 -7.88 -23.47 -15.76
N SER A 197 -7.86 -24.78 -16.04
CA SER A 197 -9.02 -25.50 -16.56
C SER A 197 -10.20 -25.42 -15.58
N ALA A 198 -11.43 -25.41 -16.08
CA ALA A 198 -12.65 -25.28 -15.28
C ALA A 198 -12.67 -26.28 -14.10
N ASP A 199 -12.37 -27.56 -14.34
CA ASP A 199 -12.35 -28.58 -13.28
C ASP A 199 -11.34 -28.28 -12.17
N LYS A 200 -10.14 -27.80 -12.54
CA LYS A 200 -9.07 -27.49 -11.57
C LYS A 200 -9.37 -26.23 -10.77
N ARG A 201 -10.07 -25.28 -11.38
CA ARG A 201 -10.54 -24.05 -10.73
C ARG A 201 -11.67 -24.36 -9.76
N ASN A 202 -12.71 -25.04 -10.22
CA ASN A 202 -13.88 -25.36 -9.40
C ASN A 202 -13.47 -26.26 -8.22
N ALA A 203 -12.63 -27.28 -8.43
CA ALA A 203 -12.11 -28.10 -7.34
C ALA A 203 -11.33 -27.31 -6.26
N ARG A 204 -10.70 -26.18 -6.62
CA ARG A 204 -10.05 -25.28 -5.65
C ARG A 204 -11.07 -24.45 -4.89
N LEU A 205 -12.03 -23.85 -5.60
CA LEU A 205 -13.10 -23.05 -5.00
C LEU A 205 -13.99 -23.88 -4.07
N GLU A 206 -14.40 -25.07 -4.51
CA GLU A 206 -15.15 -26.03 -3.70
C GLU A 206 -14.38 -26.46 -2.46
N ARG A 207 -13.07 -26.72 -2.57
CA ARG A 207 -12.23 -27.05 -1.41
C ARG A 207 -12.27 -25.94 -0.36
N VAL A 208 -12.15 -24.69 -0.78
CA VAL A 208 -12.22 -23.52 0.12
C VAL A 208 -13.62 -23.41 0.74
N ALA A 209 -14.68 -23.53 -0.06
CA ALA A 209 -16.06 -23.48 0.41
C ALA A 209 -16.38 -24.60 1.42
N ASN A 210 -15.85 -25.80 1.18
CA ASN A 210 -16.02 -26.96 2.06
C ASN A 210 -15.25 -26.79 3.37
N LYS A 211 -14.01 -26.30 3.31
CA LYS A 211 -13.18 -26.12 4.51
C LYS A 211 -13.68 -24.98 5.40
N LEU A 212 -14.13 -23.88 4.82
CA LEU A 212 -14.69 -22.76 5.58
C LEU A 212 -16.10 -23.04 6.10
N ASN A 213 -16.89 -23.88 5.40
CA ASN A 213 -18.26 -24.24 5.75
C ASN A 213 -19.17 -23.02 6.02
N ASP A 214 -18.90 -21.89 5.37
CA ASP A 214 -19.65 -20.65 5.55
C ASP A 214 -20.71 -20.47 4.44
N PRO A 215 -21.98 -20.17 4.78
CA PRO A 215 -23.05 -20.02 3.79
C PRO A 215 -22.78 -18.93 2.74
N SER A 216 -22.19 -17.79 3.14
CA SER A 216 -21.91 -16.68 2.23
C SER A 216 -20.80 -17.04 1.24
N VAL A 217 -19.79 -17.80 1.69
CA VAL A 217 -18.70 -18.27 0.84
C VAL A 217 -19.19 -19.34 -0.13
N ARG A 218 -20.02 -20.29 0.32
CA ARG A 218 -20.63 -21.30 -0.54
C ARG A 218 -21.50 -20.69 -1.63
N TYR A 219 -22.36 -19.74 -1.24
CA TYR A 219 -23.15 -18.97 -2.18
C TYR A 219 -22.26 -18.27 -3.21
N ALA A 220 -21.20 -17.60 -2.76
CA ALA A 220 -20.29 -16.89 -3.65
C ALA A 220 -19.57 -17.81 -4.64
N VAL A 221 -19.11 -18.99 -4.20
CA VAL A 221 -18.50 -19.99 -5.08
C VAL A 221 -19.51 -20.48 -6.13
N GLN A 222 -20.75 -20.78 -5.74
CA GLN A 222 -21.81 -21.17 -6.68
C GLN A 222 -22.13 -20.07 -7.71
N GLN A 223 -22.15 -18.81 -7.29
CA GLN A 223 -22.35 -17.68 -8.19
C GLN A 223 -21.19 -17.53 -9.18
N VAL A 224 -19.96 -17.67 -8.72
CA VAL A 224 -18.76 -17.62 -9.58
C VAL A 224 -18.80 -18.75 -10.61
N GLU A 225 -19.14 -19.97 -10.20
CA GLU A 225 -19.27 -21.12 -11.12
C GLU A 225 -20.36 -20.90 -12.17
N SER A 226 -21.52 -20.41 -11.74
CA SER A 226 -22.66 -20.11 -12.62
C SER A 226 -22.33 -19.01 -13.62
N ALA A 227 -21.67 -17.94 -13.16
CA ALA A 227 -21.23 -16.84 -14.02
C ALA A 227 -20.26 -17.35 -15.10
N LEU A 228 -19.29 -18.17 -14.72
CA LEU A 228 -18.27 -18.69 -15.65
C LEU A 228 -18.81 -19.73 -16.64
N GLY A 229 -19.92 -20.42 -16.33
CA GLY A 229 -20.63 -21.29 -17.27
C GLY A 229 -21.23 -20.55 -18.47
N GLY A 230 -21.40 -19.22 -18.37
CA GLY A 230 -22.01 -18.36 -19.39
C GLY A 230 -21.05 -17.66 -20.37
N LYS A 231 -19.75 -17.98 -20.37
CA LYS A 231 -18.66 -17.32 -21.13
C LYS A 231 -18.23 -15.87 -20.79
N PRO A 232 -18.50 -15.25 -19.62
CA PRO A 232 -17.70 -14.10 -19.20
C PRO A 232 -16.30 -14.57 -18.77
N GLY A 233 -15.27 -13.78 -19.09
CA GLY A 233 -13.90 -14.01 -18.61
C GLY A 233 -13.83 -13.97 -17.09
N TRP A 234 -12.81 -14.62 -16.51
CA TRP A 234 -12.56 -14.57 -15.08
C TRP A 234 -12.39 -13.12 -14.61
N GLN A 235 -13.04 -12.78 -13.49
CA GLN A 235 -12.92 -11.49 -12.81
C GLN A 235 -12.72 -11.75 -11.30
N PRO A 236 -11.61 -11.31 -10.69
CA PRO A 236 -11.32 -11.46 -9.26
C PRO A 236 -12.44 -10.99 -8.32
N GLU A 237 -13.14 -9.94 -8.72
CA GLU A 237 -14.14 -9.24 -7.91
C GLU A 237 -15.45 -10.00 -7.81
N LEU A 238 -15.70 -10.98 -8.68
CA LEU A 238 -16.94 -11.76 -8.65
C LEU A 238 -17.16 -12.40 -7.27
N LEU A 239 -16.08 -12.88 -6.65
CA LEU A 239 -16.16 -13.49 -5.33
C LEU A 239 -16.56 -12.48 -4.25
N SER A 240 -15.93 -11.29 -4.22
CA SER A 240 -16.24 -10.27 -3.21
C SER A 240 -17.63 -9.66 -3.43
N GLN A 241 -18.03 -9.43 -4.68
CA GLN A 241 -19.36 -8.98 -5.04
C GLN A 241 -20.44 -9.98 -4.61
N ALA A 242 -20.22 -11.28 -4.84
CA ALA A 242 -21.18 -12.31 -4.46
C ALA A 242 -21.27 -12.53 -2.94
N ILE A 243 -20.16 -12.40 -2.20
CA ILE A 243 -20.20 -12.39 -0.73
C ILE A 243 -20.98 -11.16 -0.23
N TYR A 244 -20.74 -9.98 -0.82
CA TYR A 244 -21.45 -8.76 -0.43
C TYR A 244 -22.95 -8.85 -0.71
N SER A 245 -23.35 -9.34 -1.89
CA SER A 245 -24.76 -9.50 -2.27
C SER A 245 -25.49 -10.50 -1.37
N TRP A 246 -24.80 -11.53 -0.89
CA TRP A 246 -25.34 -12.43 0.13
C TRP A 246 -25.69 -11.70 1.42
N PHE A 247 -24.78 -10.86 1.94
CA PHE A 247 -25.05 -10.05 3.13
C PHE A 247 -26.15 -9.02 2.89
N GLU A 248 -26.22 -8.43 1.71
CA GLU A 248 -27.29 -7.49 1.35
C GLU A 248 -28.67 -8.14 1.37
N SER A 249 -28.78 -9.38 0.92
CA SER A 249 -30.04 -10.11 0.85
C SER A 249 -30.43 -10.82 2.16
N HIS A 250 -29.45 -11.22 2.99
CA HIS A 250 -29.69 -12.07 4.17
C HIS A 250 -29.47 -11.40 5.52
N THR A 251 -28.95 -10.16 5.56
CA THR A 251 -28.68 -9.46 6.82
C THR A 251 -29.24 -8.04 6.85
N HIS A 252 -29.91 -7.69 7.95
CA HIS A 252 -30.29 -6.32 8.25
C HIS A 252 -29.13 -5.63 8.98
N GLY A 253 -28.27 -4.98 8.22
CA GLY A 253 -27.11 -4.27 8.77
C GLY A 253 -26.79 -3.02 7.98
N SER A 254 -26.16 -2.05 8.64
CA SER A 254 -25.63 -0.88 7.95
C SER A 254 -24.59 -1.29 6.90
N PHE A 255 -24.34 -0.43 5.91
CA PHE A 255 -23.28 -0.66 4.91
C PHE A 255 -21.94 -1.03 5.57
N GLY A 256 -21.57 -0.34 6.66
CA GLY A 256 -20.34 -0.61 7.39
C GLY A 256 -20.28 -2.00 8.03
N GLN A 257 -21.40 -2.47 8.60
CA GLN A 257 -21.49 -3.81 9.17
C GLN A 257 -21.39 -4.91 8.09
N ARG A 258 -22.13 -4.75 6.98
CA ARG A 258 -22.08 -5.67 5.84
C ARG A 258 -20.68 -5.73 5.22
N SER A 259 -20.05 -4.58 5.04
CA SER A 259 -18.68 -4.49 4.51
C SER A 259 -17.65 -5.14 5.44
N ALA A 260 -17.79 -4.98 6.76
CA ALA A 260 -16.90 -5.62 7.73
C ALA A 260 -17.06 -7.15 7.75
N ALA A 261 -18.30 -7.64 7.62
CA ALA A 261 -18.57 -9.08 7.52
C ALA A 261 -18.00 -9.67 6.23
N MET A 262 -18.16 -8.97 5.09
CA MET A 262 -17.53 -9.35 3.82
C MET A 262 -15.99 -9.42 3.96
N ASP A 263 -15.36 -8.40 4.53
CA ASP A 263 -13.90 -8.37 4.74
C ASP A 263 -13.43 -9.56 5.58
N ALA A 264 -14.17 -9.93 6.64
CA ALA A 264 -13.86 -11.09 7.47
C ALA A 264 -13.91 -12.41 6.67
N ARG A 265 -14.88 -12.57 5.77
CA ARG A 265 -15.00 -13.76 4.91
C ARG A 265 -13.93 -13.81 3.83
N LEU A 266 -13.60 -12.68 3.22
CA LEU A 266 -12.49 -12.58 2.28
C LEU A 266 -11.15 -12.89 2.95
N ASN A 267 -10.93 -12.44 4.20
CA ASN A 267 -9.73 -12.79 4.95
C ASN A 267 -9.64 -14.29 5.20
N ALA A 268 -10.76 -14.94 5.52
CA ALA A 268 -10.80 -16.39 5.72
C ALA A 268 -10.49 -17.14 4.40
N VAL A 269 -11.08 -16.72 3.29
CA VAL A 269 -10.79 -17.26 1.95
C VAL A 269 -9.30 -17.08 1.61
N ALA A 270 -8.75 -15.88 1.81
CA ALA A 270 -7.35 -15.61 1.55
C ALA A 270 -6.43 -16.49 2.39
N GLY A 271 -6.74 -16.65 3.68
CA GLY A 271 -6.03 -17.58 4.56
C GLY A 271 -6.03 -19.00 3.99
N GLU A 272 -7.18 -19.51 3.56
CA GLU A 272 -7.28 -20.85 3.00
C GLU A 272 -6.42 -21.05 1.76
N PHE A 273 -6.39 -20.09 0.84
CA PHE A 273 -5.50 -20.16 -0.31
C PHE A 273 -4.02 -20.07 0.08
N LEU A 274 -3.66 -19.13 0.95
CA LEU A 274 -2.27 -18.89 1.37
C LEU A 274 -1.68 -20.08 2.13
N TRP A 275 -2.48 -20.83 2.88
CA TRP A 275 -2.05 -22.00 3.64
C TRP A 275 -2.30 -23.34 2.94
N SER A 276 -2.90 -23.32 1.74
CA SER A 276 -3.26 -24.55 1.00
C SER A 276 -2.07 -25.33 0.43
N GLY A 277 -0.89 -24.72 0.34
CA GLY A 277 0.24 -25.31 -0.38
C GLY A 277 0.10 -25.28 -1.90
N ASP A 278 -0.80 -24.45 -2.46
CA ASP A 278 -1.05 -24.41 -3.91
C ASP A 278 0.15 -23.87 -4.69
N ARG A 279 0.87 -24.80 -5.32
CA ARG A 279 2.05 -24.49 -6.14
C ARG A 279 1.74 -23.52 -7.28
N ALA A 280 0.53 -23.58 -7.87
CA ALA A 280 0.17 -22.68 -8.97
C ALA A 280 0.06 -21.23 -8.49
N LEU A 281 -0.55 -21.02 -7.32
CA LEU A 281 -0.62 -19.71 -6.68
C LEU A 281 0.78 -19.16 -6.38
N TYR A 282 1.65 -19.93 -5.73
CA TYR A 282 2.99 -19.45 -5.38
C TYR A 282 3.87 -19.18 -6.60
N GLN A 283 3.74 -19.99 -7.65
CA GLN A 283 4.41 -19.71 -8.92
C GLN A 283 3.92 -18.40 -9.54
N GLN A 284 2.61 -18.14 -9.50
CA GLN A 284 2.09 -16.86 -9.97
C GLN A 284 2.59 -15.69 -9.12
N ILE A 285 2.58 -15.81 -7.79
CA ILE A 285 3.13 -14.78 -6.89
C ILE A 285 4.61 -14.50 -7.23
N GLY A 286 5.40 -15.55 -7.49
CA GLY A 286 6.79 -15.40 -7.92
C GLY A 286 6.93 -14.68 -9.26
N ARG A 287 6.08 -14.99 -10.23
CA ARG A 287 6.04 -14.29 -11.53
C ARG A 287 5.64 -12.84 -11.38
N ASP A 288 4.62 -12.54 -10.57
CA ASP A 288 4.16 -11.18 -10.31
C ASP A 288 5.26 -10.35 -9.63
N PHE A 289 6.00 -10.96 -8.70
CA PHE A 289 7.15 -10.31 -8.08
C PHE A 289 8.23 -9.99 -9.13
N ILE A 290 8.58 -10.94 -10.00
CA ILE A 290 9.55 -10.70 -11.08
C ILE A 290 9.06 -9.62 -12.05
N ALA A 291 7.79 -9.67 -12.44
CA ALA A 291 7.17 -8.67 -13.31
C ALA A 291 7.15 -7.29 -12.66
N SER A 292 6.93 -7.18 -11.35
CA SER A 292 7.00 -5.90 -10.64
C SER A 292 8.38 -5.24 -10.66
N MET A 293 9.45 -6.03 -10.81
CA MET A 293 10.80 -5.48 -11.03
C MET A 293 10.94 -4.83 -12.41
N GLN A 294 10.01 -5.06 -13.34
CA GLN A 294 10.01 -4.44 -14.66
C GLN A 294 9.11 -3.20 -14.73
N PHE A 295 8.43 -2.85 -13.63
CA PHE A 295 7.59 -1.65 -13.60
C PHE A 295 8.42 -0.41 -13.88
N THR A 296 7.84 0.49 -14.66
CA THR A 296 8.39 1.78 -15.05
C THR A 296 7.72 2.91 -14.26
N ALA A 297 8.29 4.11 -14.31
CA ALA A 297 7.70 5.28 -13.65
C ALA A 297 6.26 5.57 -14.12
N PRO A 298 5.94 5.49 -15.43
CA PRO A 298 4.56 5.66 -15.90
C PRO A 298 3.58 4.62 -15.33
N ASP A 299 4.00 3.35 -15.17
CA ASP A 299 3.11 2.29 -14.65
C ASP A 299 2.58 2.62 -13.25
N ILE A 300 3.44 3.19 -12.39
CA ILE A 300 3.06 3.64 -11.06
C ILE A 300 2.30 4.96 -11.11
N THR A 301 2.77 5.90 -11.95
CA THR A 301 2.21 7.26 -12.03
C THR A 301 0.80 7.29 -12.61
N LYS A 302 0.39 6.25 -13.35
CA LYS A 302 -0.94 6.13 -13.95
C LYS A 302 -2.06 5.89 -12.93
N GLU A 303 -1.76 5.20 -11.83
CA GLU A 303 -2.75 4.74 -10.83
C GLU A 303 -3.68 5.86 -10.31
N PRO A 304 -3.17 7.04 -9.90
CA PRO A 304 -4.06 8.11 -9.46
C PRO A 304 -5.05 8.60 -10.52
N PHE A 305 -4.64 8.63 -11.79
CA PHE A 305 -5.51 9.07 -12.89
C PHE A 305 -6.60 8.02 -13.16
N LEU A 306 -6.24 6.73 -13.13
CA LEU A 306 -7.21 5.64 -13.23
C LEU A 306 -8.22 5.68 -12.07
N ALA A 307 -7.75 5.94 -10.85
CA ALA A 307 -8.63 6.05 -9.69
C ALA A 307 -9.60 7.23 -9.80
N THR A 308 -9.17 8.37 -10.37
CA THR A 308 -10.04 9.52 -10.64
C THR A 308 -11.10 9.19 -11.71
N ASP A 309 -10.69 8.56 -12.81
CA ASP A 309 -11.63 8.14 -13.88
C ASP A 309 -12.64 7.12 -13.36
N TRP A 310 -12.17 6.12 -12.59
CA TRP A 310 -13.05 5.16 -11.93
C TRP A 310 -14.03 5.88 -11.00
N LEU A 311 -13.57 6.77 -10.11
CA LEU A 311 -14.47 7.45 -9.20
C LEU A 311 -15.53 8.28 -9.95
N ASN A 312 -15.15 8.93 -11.06
CA ASN A 312 -16.06 9.66 -11.93
C ASN A 312 -17.23 8.78 -12.44
N ASP A 313 -16.95 7.56 -12.88
CA ASP A 313 -17.96 6.62 -13.36
C ASP A 313 -18.94 6.21 -12.26
N PHE A 314 -18.50 6.20 -11.00
CA PHE A 314 -19.30 5.81 -9.84
C PHE A 314 -19.94 6.97 -9.07
N LEU A 315 -19.74 8.25 -9.47
CA LEU A 315 -20.29 9.42 -8.77
C LEU A 315 -21.82 9.44 -8.64
N SER A 316 -22.54 8.65 -9.46
CA SER A 316 -23.98 8.47 -9.36
C SER A 316 -24.41 7.70 -8.09
N ASN A 317 -23.51 6.91 -7.50
CA ASN A 317 -23.79 6.12 -6.31
C ASN A 317 -24.00 7.04 -5.08
N PRO A 318 -25.08 6.84 -4.30
CA PRO A 318 -25.35 7.62 -3.09
C PRO A 318 -24.19 7.76 -2.11
N ILE A 319 -23.29 6.77 -2.05
CA ILE A 319 -22.13 6.79 -1.14
C ILE A 319 -21.12 7.91 -1.48
N PHE A 320 -21.10 8.39 -2.73
CA PHE A 320 -20.18 9.44 -3.20
C PHE A 320 -20.83 10.83 -3.31
N GLN A 321 -22.06 11.00 -2.80
CA GLN A 321 -22.75 12.29 -2.83
C GLN A 321 -21.99 13.42 -2.14
N SER A 322 -21.16 13.12 -1.15
CA SER A 322 -20.37 14.11 -0.41
C SER A 322 -19.20 14.69 -1.21
N VAL A 323 -18.68 13.94 -2.20
CA VAL A 323 -17.54 14.37 -3.03
C VAL A 323 -17.99 14.95 -4.36
N LYS A 324 -19.17 14.56 -4.86
CA LYS A 324 -19.78 15.05 -6.10
C LYS A 324 -19.75 16.59 -6.29
N PRO A 325 -19.90 17.43 -5.24
CA PRO A 325 -19.85 18.87 -5.39
C PRO A 325 -18.46 19.46 -5.64
N LEU A 326 -17.37 18.70 -5.48
CA LEU A 326 -16.01 19.24 -5.68
C LEU A 326 -15.75 19.60 -7.14
N LYS A 327 -15.01 20.70 -7.38
CA LYS A 327 -14.64 21.18 -8.72
C LYS A 327 -14.01 20.10 -9.59
N THR A 328 -13.15 19.27 -9.01
CA THR A 328 -12.49 18.13 -9.67
C THR A 328 -13.48 17.20 -10.39
N PHE A 329 -14.71 17.08 -9.88
CA PHE A 329 -15.74 16.21 -10.42
C PHE A 329 -16.85 16.96 -11.19
N GLN A 330 -16.84 18.31 -11.16
CA GLN A 330 -17.77 19.14 -11.92
C GLN A 330 -17.22 19.49 -13.31
N GLU A 331 -15.92 19.74 -13.40
CA GLU A 331 -15.26 20.12 -14.65
C GLU A 331 -14.89 18.87 -15.46
N ARG A 332 -15.75 18.48 -16.43
CA ARG A 332 -15.47 17.38 -17.36
C ARG A 332 -14.34 17.76 -18.33
N SER A 333 -13.10 17.59 -17.91
CA SER A 333 -11.90 17.85 -18.74
C SER A 333 -11.43 16.62 -19.54
N GLY A 334 -12.36 15.76 -19.97
CA GLY A 334 -12.04 14.48 -20.63
C GLY A 334 -11.56 13.41 -19.65
N SER A 335 -11.01 12.29 -20.15
CA SER A 335 -10.43 11.24 -19.29
C SER A 335 -9.12 11.73 -18.68
N SER A 336 -8.96 11.56 -17.37
CA SER A 336 -7.71 11.84 -16.64
C SER A 336 -6.57 10.97 -17.19
N THR A 337 -6.89 9.76 -17.64
CA THR A 337 -5.94 8.86 -18.30
C THR A 337 -5.42 9.42 -19.63
N ASP A 338 -6.26 10.12 -20.40
CA ASP A 338 -5.82 10.79 -21.63
C ASP A 338 -4.85 11.94 -21.32
N GLN A 339 -5.10 12.69 -20.24
CA GLN A 339 -4.20 13.75 -19.79
C GLN A 339 -2.84 13.18 -19.34
N PHE A 340 -2.86 12.06 -18.61
CA PHE A 340 -1.66 11.31 -18.24
C PHE A 340 -0.85 10.88 -19.46
N ALA A 341 -1.51 10.32 -20.48
CA ALA A 341 -0.85 9.85 -21.70
C ALA A 341 -0.17 10.99 -22.47
N ARG A 342 -0.72 12.20 -22.41
CA ARG A 342 -0.18 13.40 -23.10
C ARG A 342 0.89 14.14 -22.31
N SER A 343 1.03 13.88 -21.01
CA SER A 343 1.98 14.60 -20.14
C SER A 343 3.41 14.07 -20.33
N PRO A 344 4.34 14.85 -20.92
CA PRO A 344 5.72 14.40 -21.11
C PRO A 344 6.42 14.08 -19.78
N TYR A 345 6.03 14.79 -18.72
CA TYR A 345 6.55 14.54 -17.38
C TYR A 345 6.08 13.20 -16.82
N CYS A 346 4.80 12.85 -16.96
CA CYS A 346 4.28 11.56 -16.49
C CYS A 346 4.82 10.38 -17.32
N GLN A 347 5.20 10.61 -18.57
CA GLN A 347 5.83 9.63 -19.45
C GLN A 347 7.36 9.58 -19.30
N LEU A 348 7.95 10.40 -18.41
CA LEU A 348 9.37 10.35 -18.13
C LEU A 348 9.76 8.95 -17.63
N TRP A 349 10.88 8.42 -18.11
CA TRP A 349 11.34 7.05 -17.83
C TRP A 349 10.45 5.93 -18.38
N HIS A 350 9.63 6.22 -19.39
CA HIS A 350 8.96 5.16 -20.13
C HIS A 350 9.97 4.13 -20.68
N GLY A 351 9.68 2.84 -20.46
CA GLY A 351 10.56 1.74 -20.85
C GLY A 351 11.82 1.57 -19.99
N VAL A 352 12.03 2.41 -18.96
CA VAL A 352 13.15 2.31 -18.03
C VAL A 352 12.66 1.69 -16.72
N PRO A 353 13.11 0.48 -16.34
CA PRO A 353 12.69 -0.15 -15.10
C PRO A 353 13.08 0.67 -13.87
N LEU A 354 12.19 0.77 -12.89
CA LEU A 354 12.36 1.64 -11.71
C LEU A 354 13.65 1.40 -10.92
N TRP A 355 14.06 0.15 -10.78
CA TRP A 355 15.28 -0.19 -10.03
C TRP A 355 16.56 0.38 -10.67
N THR A 356 16.53 0.74 -11.96
CA THR A 356 17.67 1.36 -12.65
C THR A 356 17.84 2.84 -12.29
N ILE A 357 16.77 3.50 -11.82
CA ILE A 357 16.77 4.94 -11.49
C ILE A 357 17.45 5.20 -10.14
N GLY A 358 17.69 4.15 -9.33
CA GLY A 358 18.54 4.21 -8.14
C GLY A 358 18.00 5.10 -7.02
N LEU A 359 16.68 5.24 -6.93
CA LEU A 359 15.97 5.92 -5.82
C LEU A 359 15.46 4.94 -4.78
#